data_AF-A0AB39SIK3-F1
#
_entry.id   AF-A0AB39SIK3-F1
#
_cell.length_a   1.000
_cell.length_b   1.000
_cell.length_c   1.000
_cell.angle_alpha   90.00
_cell.angle_beta   90.00
_cell.angle_gamma   90.00
#
_symmetry.space_group_name_H-M   'P 1'
#
loop_
_entity.id
_entity.type
_entity.pdbx_description
1 polymer ?
#
loop_
_entity_poly.entity_id
_entity_poly.type
_entity_poly.pdbx_seq_one_letter_code
_entity_poly.pdbx_strand_id
1 'polypeptide(L)' 'MSSAGRPEPGMRRLTLELPAELVEWIAGFAEISHRTVEDVVRPLIEEERARVEAGWGTGSGAGDPR' A
#
# COMPACT_ATOMS: atom_id res chain seq x y z
N MET A 1 -10.92 23.94 -5.21
CA MET A 1 -11.11 22.65 -5.92
C MET A 1 -9.73 22.07 -6.17
N SER A 2 -9.38 20.98 -5.47
CA SER A 2 -8.01 20.44 -5.43
C SER A 2 -7.54 19.98 -6.80
N SER A 3 -6.39 20.48 -7.22
CA SER A 3 -5.63 20.00 -8.36
C SER A 3 -5.06 18.64 -8.00
N ALA A 4 -5.66 17.56 -8.52
CA ALA A 4 -5.05 16.24 -8.41
C ALA A 4 -3.75 16.26 -9.23
N GLY A 5 -2.60 16.23 -8.56
CA GLY A 5 -1.28 16.19 -9.19
C GLY A 5 -1.23 15.09 -10.25
N ARG A 6 -0.63 15.40 -11.40
CA ARG A 6 -0.45 14.45 -12.50
C ARG A 6 0.39 13.26 -11.99
N PRO A 7 -0.04 12.01 -12.18
CA PRO A 7 0.78 10.86 -11.81
C PRO A 7 2.08 10.86 -12.63
N GLU A 8 3.20 10.60 -11.94
CA GLU A 8 4.52 10.40 -12.55
C GLU A 8 4.46 9.28 -13.60
N PRO A 9 5.24 9.36 -14.69
CA PRO A 9 5.28 8.31 -15.70
C PRO A 9 5.68 6.97 -15.06
N GLY A 10 4.81 5.96 -15.19
CA GLY A 10 4.99 4.63 -14.58
C GLY A 10 4.20 4.40 -13.29
N MET A 11 3.60 5.44 -12.71
CA MET A 11 2.78 5.31 -11.50
C MET A 11 1.39 4.75 -11.84
N ARG A 12 1.07 3.55 -11.33
CA ARG A 12 -0.29 2.99 -11.45
C ARG A 12 -1.14 3.47 -10.30
N ARG A 13 -2.27 4.10 -10.61
CA ARG A 13 -3.30 4.42 -9.61
C ARG A 13 -4.12 3.17 -9.35
N LEU A 14 -4.22 2.80 -8.07
CA LEU A 14 -5.09 1.73 -7.59
C LEU A 14 -6.17 2.35 -6.70
N THR A 15 -7.38 1.82 -6.80
CA THR A 15 -8.48 2.15 -5.90
C THR A 15 -8.71 0.94 -5.00
N LEU A 16 -8.76 1.19 -3.69
CA LEU A 16 -8.97 0.16 -2.68
C LEU A 16 -10.30 0.46 -1.98
N GLU A 17 -11.07 -0.58 -1.73
CA GLU A 17 -12.24 -0.51 -0.86
C GLU A 17 -11.81 -0.90 0.56
N LEU A 18 -12.04 0.01 1.51
CA LEU A 18 -11.68 -0.17 2.92
C LEU A 18 -12.91 0.11 3.79
N PRO A 19 -13.01 -0.48 4.99
CA PRO A 19 -14.02 -0.09 5.97
C PRO A 19 -13.97 1.40 6.27
N ALA A 20 -15.14 2.04 6.41
CA ALA A 20 -15.25 3.48 6.61
C ALA A 20 -14.43 3.99 7.81
N GLU A 21 -14.48 3.28 8.93
CA GLU A 21 -13.72 3.60 10.14
C GLU A 21 -12.20 3.64 9.90
N LEU A 22 -11.70 2.75 9.05
CA LEU A 22 -10.27 2.71 8.71
C LEU A 22 -9.89 3.89 7.82
N VAL A 23 -10.75 4.26 6.87
CA VAL A 23 -10.54 5.45 6.02
C VAL A 23 -10.49 6.72 6.87
N GLU A 24 -11.45 6.87 7.78
CA GLU A 24 -11.50 8.01 8.71
C GLU A 24 -10.25 8.07 9.58
N TRP A 25 -9.82 6.93 10.13
CA TRP A 25 -8.62 6.86 10.95
C TRP A 25 -7.36 7.24 10.16
N ILE A 26 -7.16 6.69 8.95
CA ILE A 26 -6.00 7.02 8.10
C ILE A 26 -5.99 8.51 7.75
N ALA A 27 -7.14 9.06 7.37
CA ALA A 27 -7.26 10.48 7.02
C ALA A 27 -6.93 11.38 8.21
N GLY A 28 -7.49 11.11 9.39
CA GLY A 28 -7.20 11.87 10.61
C GLY A 28 -5.74 11.75 11.06
N PHE A 29 -5.16 10.55 10.97
CA PHE A 29 -3.75 10.34 11.31
C PHE A 29 -2.81 11.12 10.37
N ALA A 30 -3.10 11.11 9.07
CA ALA A 30 -2.34 11.88 8.08
C ALA A 30 -2.39 13.39 8.39
N GLU A 31 -3.58 13.91 8.70
CA GLU A 31 -3.79 15.31 9.07
C GLU A 31 -2.99 15.71 10.32
N ILE A 32 -3.12 14.97 11.42
CA ILE A 32 -2.42 15.24 12.69
C ILE A 32 -0.89 15.16 12.50
N SER A 33 -0.44 14.28 11.61
CA SER A 33 0.98 14.08 11.33
C SER A 33 1.54 15.08 10.30
N HIS A 34 0.72 16.01 9.79
CA HIS A 34 1.09 16.91 8.68
C HIS A 34 1.61 16.18 7.44
N ARG A 35 1.01 15.02 7.13
CA ARG A 35 1.35 14.15 6.00
C ARG A 35 0.15 13.96 5.09
N THR A 36 0.38 13.51 3.86
CA THR A 36 -0.72 13.06 3.00
C THR A 36 -1.12 11.62 3.33
N VAL A 37 -2.34 11.22 2.93
CA VAL A 37 -2.76 9.80 3.01
C VAL A 37 -1.80 8.90 2.24
N GLU A 38 -1.29 9.37 1.10
CA GLU A 38 -0.30 8.63 0.30
C GLU A 38 1.00 8.41 1.07
N ASP A 39 1.49 9.43 1.78
CA ASP A 39 2.70 9.31 2.60
C ASP A 39 2.52 8.28 3.72
N VAL A 40 1.31 8.16 4.27
CA VAL A 40 0.99 7.20 5.34
C VAL A 40 0.86 5.78 4.78
N VAL A 41 0.12 5.61 3.68
CA VAL A 41 -0.27 4.30 3.16
C VAL A 41 0.85 3.64 2.35
N ARG A 42 1.63 4.41 1.58
CA ARG A 42 2.67 3.86 0.70
C ARG A 42 3.70 2.99 1.43
N PRO A 43 4.30 3.42 2.56
CA PRO A 43 5.27 2.60 3.29
C PRO A 43 4.66 1.28 3.81
N LEU A 44 3.39 1.30 4.23
CA LEU A 44 2.69 0.11 4.72
C LEU A 44 2.50 -0.93 3.61
N ILE A 45 2.12 -0.48 2.41
CA ILE A 45 1.99 -1.35 1.23
C ILE A 45 3.36 -1.90 0.83
N GLU A 46 4.41 -1.09 0.85
CA GLU A 46 5.77 -1.52 0.51
C GLU A 46 6.31 -2.56 1.48
N GLU A 47 6.08 -2.38 2.78
CA GLU A 47 6.47 -3.35 3.82
C GLU A 47 5.71 -4.68 3.66
N GLU A 48 4.39 -4.63 3.46
CA GLU A 48 3.60 -5.84 3.26
C GLU A 48 4.00 -6.55 1.96
N ARG A 49 4.26 -5.80 0.89
CA ARG A 49 4.77 -6.34 -0.36
C ARG A 49 6.10 -7.08 -0.13
N ALA A 50 7.05 -6.47 0.58
CA ALA A 50 8.33 -7.10 0.88
C ALA A 50 8.16 -8.39 1.69
N ARG A 51 7.23 -8.40 2.66
CA ARG A 51 6.88 -9.60 3.43
C ARG A 51 6.28 -10.70 2.56
N VAL A 52 5.34 -10.37 1.67
CA VAL A 52 4.71 -11.33 0.75
C VAL A 52 5.75 -11.91 -0.22
N GLU A 53 6.60 -11.07 -0.80
CA GLU A 53 7.68 -11.50 -1.72
C GLU A 53 8.65 -12.47 -1.01
N ALA A 54 9.03 -12.18 0.24
CA ALA A 54 9.87 -13.07 1.05
C ALA A 54 9.18 -14.41 1.38
N GLY A 55 7.88 -14.38 1.65
CA GLY A 55 7.07 -15.58 1.92
C GLY A 55 6.90 -16.48 0.69
N TRP A 56 6.87 -15.91 -0.51
CA TRP A 56 6.80 -16.69 -1.76
C TRP A 56 8.14 -17.32 -2.13
N GLY A 57 9.26 -16.69 -1.79
CA GLY A 57 10.61 -17.25 -1.98
C GLY A 57 10.91 -18.50 -1.14
N THR A 58 10.12 -18.76 -0.09
CA THR A 58 10.30 -19.92 0.81
C THR A 58 9.32 -21.08 0.56
N GLY A 59 8.32 -20.90 -0.33
CA GLY A 59 7.27 -21.90 -0.59
C GLY A 59 7.33 -22.62 -1.94
N SER A 60 8.20 -22.22 -2.88
CA SER A 60 8.26 -22.80 -4.23
C SER A 60 9.35 -23.86 -4.43
N GLY A 61 9.73 -24.57 -3.35
CA GLY A 61 10.80 -25.58 -3.35
C GLY A 61 10.46 -26.90 -2.65
N ALA A 62 9.18 -27.18 -2.35
CA ALA A 62 8.72 -28.48 -1.86
C ALA A 62 7.80 -29.11 -2.91
N GLY A 63 8.41 -29.54 -4.01
CA GLY A 63 7.72 -30.13 -5.15
C GLY A 63 8.65 -30.95 -6.03
N ASP A 64 9.55 -31.71 -5.41
CA ASP A 64 10.03 -32.96 -6.01
C ASP A 64 9.31 -34.09 -5.27
N PRO A 65 8.45 -34.83 -5.97
CA PRO A 65 8.83 -36.21 -6.21
C PRO A 65 8.45 -36.65 -7.64
N ARG A 66 9.46 -36.77 -8.51
CA ARG A 66 9.76 -37.92 -9.41
C ARG A 66 10.46 -37.51 -10.70
#